data_AF-A0A3C0IYZ6-F1
#
_entry.id   AF-A0A3C0IYZ6-F1
#
_cell.length_a   1.000
_cell.length_b   1.000
_cell.length_c   1.000
_cell.angle_alpha   90.00
_cell.angle_beta   90.00
_cell.angle_gamma   90.00
#
_symmetry.space_group_name_H-M   'P 1'
#
loop_
_entity.id
_entity.type
_entity.pdbx_description
1 polymer ?
#
loop_
_entity_poly.entity_id
_entity_poly.type
_entity_poly.pdbx_seq_one_letter_code
_entity_poly.pdbx_strand_id
1 'polypeptide(L)'
;MKCNIKGRFVACLIAVCLLYMSILASSAAVGAAGPDASTTVSSVASSAKAAAIKFAEDNKGVTVDIAKSLWEYSEVGLDEYKSYVKAGDVLAGAGFAIKQSAADIPTCLVATWGSGQPVLGIYEDIDALPGVGHACGHNLNTAAGVVAAMSIKSAMESHQIPGTIKVFINPAEEVWDVAPLVAAAGYYDDVDVLLSFHAGTENTSEFGSTMAMDHVEYKFKGKAAHASAAPEKGLSALDAVEIMNVAVNYLREHLIQEMRIHYVITDGGAAPNIVPATAASRYFIRAPKYPDVAYARKRIDDCAKAAALATGTEFEIGFSSGIYNKVPSKSLALLAMDSIKSVGPLEFADDQVAQMKALGISGMPDKAIKEPTGSQSFGSNPIGDVTWKTPSTTLGVATWAPGTAGHSSEAAVQSGAVYGFEGAVQASKALAVMAIELLTNPESLAGVKAEFAERMKGMPPYEGKAMIPEVAYPEAPGITVSAADGAVSVKSAETAFAEDAGDIIVISSMEGDELASYILPASTGAEAGPQAPAEYAFKIQGKVDVGQRLKITFIDASKGGDTWFYGYVHAQ
;
A
#
# COMPACT_ATOMS: atom_id res chain seq x y z
N MET A 1 -12.69 -73.84 6.03
CA MET A 1 -12.88 -74.25 4.61
C MET A 1 -11.94 -73.38 3.78
N LYS A 2 -10.78 -73.94 3.37
CA LYS A 2 -10.39 -74.21 1.95
C LYS A 2 -10.37 -72.92 1.09
N CYS A 3 -9.30 -72.51 0.41
CA CYS A 3 -8.15 -73.26 -0.08
C CYS A 3 -6.96 -72.33 -0.40
N ASN A 4 -5.80 -72.95 -0.37
CA ASN A 4 -4.43 -72.49 -0.59
C ASN A 4 -4.06 -72.64 -2.09
N ILE A 5 -3.28 -71.74 -2.70
CA ILE A 5 -2.33 -72.04 -3.79
C ILE A 5 -1.13 -71.08 -3.72
N LYS A 6 0.05 -71.70 -3.77
CA LYS A 6 1.42 -71.16 -3.67
C LYS A 6 1.95 -70.65 -5.01
N GLY A 7 2.98 -69.79 -4.99
CA GLY A 7 4.00 -69.83 -6.05
C GLY A 7 4.92 -68.62 -6.23
N ARG A 8 6.07 -68.65 -5.53
CA ARG A 8 7.42 -68.17 -5.96
C ARG A 8 7.61 -66.67 -6.30
N PHE A 9 8.38 -65.95 -5.47
CA PHE A 9 9.63 -65.25 -5.84
C PHE A 9 10.20 -64.54 -4.60
N VAL A 10 11.10 -65.25 -3.88
CA VAL A 10 12.02 -64.67 -2.89
C VAL A 10 13.39 -65.27 -3.21
N ALA A 11 14.30 -64.45 -3.72
CA ALA A 11 15.74 -64.64 -3.67
C ALA A 11 16.43 -63.36 -4.15
N CYS A 12 16.88 -62.53 -3.20
CA CYS A 12 18.05 -61.63 -3.26
C CYS A 12 17.86 -60.42 -2.34
N LEU A 13 17.83 -60.64 -1.03
CA LEU A 13 18.22 -59.63 -0.06
C LEU A 13 18.78 -60.35 1.16
N ILE A 14 19.89 -59.82 1.70
CA ILE A 14 20.67 -60.29 2.86
C ILE A 14 21.79 -61.28 2.50
N ALA A 15 22.89 -60.77 1.94
CA ALA A 15 24.23 -61.38 2.05
C ALA A 15 25.38 -60.45 1.60
N VAL A 16 25.40 -59.15 1.94
CA VAL A 16 26.65 -58.33 1.82
C VAL A 16 26.66 -57.21 2.87
N CYS A 17 26.72 -57.61 4.14
CA CYS A 17 27.29 -56.77 5.20
C CYS A 17 28.40 -57.61 5.83
N LEU A 18 29.55 -56.98 6.12
CA LEU A 18 30.71 -57.53 6.84
C LEU A 18 31.75 -58.28 5.99
N LEU A 19 32.53 -57.53 5.21
CA LEU A 19 33.98 -57.73 5.04
C LEU A 19 34.53 -56.53 4.26
N TYR A 20 35.72 -56.07 4.64
CA TYR A 20 36.46 -54.89 4.17
C TYR A 20 36.26 -53.59 4.95
N MET A 21 36.61 -53.65 6.24
CA MET A 21 37.46 -52.61 6.83
C MET A 21 38.93 -53.01 6.67
N SER A 22 39.77 -51.98 6.44
CA SER A 22 41.24 -51.92 6.56
C SER A 22 42.11 -52.46 5.40
N ILE A 23 42.79 -51.54 4.69
CA ILE A 23 44.27 -51.36 4.65
C ILE A 23 44.68 -50.38 3.51
N LEU A 24 45.62 -49.47 3.84
CA LEU A 24 46.44 -48.52 3.03
C LEU A 24 45.75 -47.25 2.50
N ALA A 25 45.96 -46.05 3.05
CA ALA A 25 47.20 -45.26 3.22
C ALA A 25 47.93 -44.91 1.90
N SER A 26 48.05 -43.59 1.67
CA SER A 26 49.02 -42.87 0.84
C SER A 26 48.74 -42.70 -0.65
N SER A 27 48.12 -41.57 -0.99
CA SER A 27 48.58 -40.72 -2.09
C SER A 27 48.24 -39.27 -1.79
N ALA A 28 49.22 -38.53 -1.27
CA ALA A 28 49.18 -37.08 -1.29
C ALA A 28 49.22 -36.63 -2.75
N ALA A 29 48.08 -36.16 -3.26
CA ALA A 29 48.03 -35.32 -4.44
C ALA A 29 47.70 -33.92 -3.94
N VAL A 30 48.70 -33.04 -4.00
CA VAL A 30 48.53 -31.59 -3.87
C VAL A 30 47.69 -31.15 -5.09
N GLY A 31 46.37 -31.16 -4.93
CA GLY A 31 45.45 -30.46 -5.80
C GLY A 31 45.15 -29.13 -5.13
N ALA A 32 45.53 -28.02 -5.78
CA ALA A 32 45.14 -26.69 -5.33
C ALA A 32 43.62 -26.64 -5.16
N ALA A 33 43.17 -26.46 -3.91
CA ALA A 33 41.77 -26.21 -3.61
C ALA A 33 41.38 -24.88 -4.28
N GLY A 34 40.61 -24.96 -5.37
CA GLY A 34 39.79 -23.84 -5.78
C GLY A 34 38.78 -23.53 -4.67
N PRO A 35 38.33 -22.28 -4.52
CA PRO A 35 37.42 -21.91 -3.45
C PRO A 35 36.13 -22.75 -3.54
N ASP A 36 35.69 -23.27 -2.38
CA ASP A 36 34.48 -24.08 -2.23
C ASP A 36 33.26 -23.30 -2.72
N ALA A 37 32.33 -23.93 -3.45
CA ALA A 37 31.20 -23.25 -4.07
C ALA A 37 30.33 -22.50 -3.04
N SER A 38 30.20 -23.06 -1.83
CA SER A 38 29.52 -22.42 -0.69
C SER A 38 30.22 -21.14 -0.22
N THR A 39 31.56 -21.11 -0.22
CA THR A 39 32.34 -19.94 0.19
C THR A 39 32.29 -18.86 -0.89
N THR A 40 32.25 -19.24 -2.17
CA THR A 40 32.11 -18.28 -3.29
C THR A 40 30.74 -17.60 -3.31
N VAL A 41 29.64 -18.34 -3.11
CA VAL A 41 28.28 -17.76 -3.06
C VAL A 41 28.12 -16.81 -1.87
N SER A 42 28.64 -17.20 -0.68
CA SER A 42 28.67 -16.33 0.49
C SER A 42 29.46 -15.04 0.25
N SER A 43 30.58 -15.10 -0.48
CA SER A 43 31.38 -13.91 -0.82
C SER A 43 30.70 -12.95 -1.79
N VAL A 44 29.94 -13.48 -2.78
CA VAL A 44 29.17 -12.68 -3.74
C VAL A 44 27.98 -11.99 -3.06
N ALA A 45 27.27 -12.69 -2.16
CA ALA A 45 26.17 -12.08 -1.41
C ALA A 45 26.65 -10.92 -0.53
N SER A 46 27.79 -11.09 0.16
CA SER A 46 28.38 -10.02 0.96
C SER A 46 28.84 -8.82 0.12
N SER A 47 29.47 -9.05 -1.04
CA SER A 47 29.89 -7.96 -1.92
C SER A 47 28.70 -7.23 -2.55
N ALA A 48 27.65 -7.95 -2.94
CA ALA A 48 26.43 -7.37 -3.49
C ALA A 48 25.69 -6.50 -2.46
N LYS A 49 25.61 -6.95 -1.19
CA LYS A 49 25.07 -6.14 -0.08
C LYS A 49 25.88 -4.86 0.11
N ALA A 50 27.20 -4.94 0.10
CA ALA A 50 28.07 -3.77 0.22
C ALA A 50 27.90 -2.81 -0.97
N ALA A 51 27.75 -3.32 -2.18
CA ALA A 51 27.49 -2.52 -3.37
C ALA A 51 26.13 -1.80 -3.30
N ALA A 52 25.08 -2.49 -2.82
CA ALA A 52 23.77 -1.90 -2.62
C ALA A 52 23.80 -0.77 -1.57
N ILE A 53 24.44 -1.01 -0.41
CA ILE A 53 24.63 0.02 0.63
C ILE A 53 25.37 1.23 0.08
N LYS A 54 26.45 0.99 -0.68
CA LYS A 54 27.24 2.07 -1.27
C LYS A 54 26.42 2.87 -2.27
N PHE A 55 25.63 2.21 -3.11
CA PHE A 55 24.76 2.90 -4.08
C PHE A 55 23.75 3.79 -3.37
N ALA A 56 23.08 3.30 -2.32
CA ALA A 56 22.15 4.09 -1.53
C ALA A 56 22.83 5.32 -0.89
N GLU A 57 24.04 5.18 -0.34
CA GLU A 57 24.81 6.31 0.22
C GLU A 57 25.23 7.32 -0.84
N ASP A 58 25.79 6.86 -1.96
CA ASP A 58 26.22 7.72 -3.07
C ASP A 58 25.04 8.49 -3.69
N ASN A 59 23.83 7.92 -3.63
CA ASN A 59 22.60 8.49 -4.18
C ASN A 59 21.67 9.07 -3.10
N LYS A 60 22.15 9.33 -1.88
CA LYS A 60 21.32 9.90 -0.81
C LYS A 60 20.61 11.20 -1.20
N GLY A 61 21.21 11.98 -2.10
CA GLY A 61 20.59 13.18 -2.65
C GLY A 61 19.24 12.91 -3.32
N VAL A 62 19.07 11.75 -3.96
CA VAL A 62 17.80 11.31 -4.55
C VAL A 62 16.78 11.00 -3.46
N THR A 63 17.19 10.31 -2.37
CA THR A 63 16.31 10.06 -1.22
C THR A 63 15.80 11.38 -0.62
N VAL A 64 16.71 12.33 -0.37
CA VAL A 64 16.35 13.64 0.19
C VAL A 64 15.44 14.41 -0.75
N ASP A 65 15.72 14.39 -2.05
CA ASP A 65 14.93 15.09 -3.07
C ASP A 65 13.50 14.56 -3.15
N ILE A 66 13.29 13.23 -3.17
CA ILE A 66 11.95 12.62 -3.13
C ILE A 66 11.26 12.99 -1.82
N ALA A 67 11.90 12.69 -0.68
CA ALA A 67 11.32 12.89 0.64
C ALA A 67 10.90 14.35 0.88
N LYS A 68 11.74 15.29 0.46
CA LYS A 68 11.47 16.72 0.59
C LYS A 68 10.37 17.17 -0.37
N SER A 69 10.39 16.73 -1.62
CA SER A 69 9.36 17.10 -2.60
C SER A 69 7.98 16.67 -2.13
N LEU A 70 7.83 15.39 -1.73
CA LEU A 70 6.57 14.86 -1.19
C LEU A 70 6.16 15.60 0.09
N TRP A 71 7.11 15.88 0.98
CA TRP A 71 6.84 16.69 2.18
C TRP A 71 6.28 18.09 1.85
N GLU A 72 6.86 18.77 0.86
CA GLU A 72 6.40 20.09 0.41
C GLU A 72 5.05 20.04 -0.30
N TYR A 73 4.74 18.95 -1.00
CA TYR A 73 3.43 18.75 -1.64
C TYR A 73 2.34 18.48 -0.60
N SER A 74 2.61 17.62 0.39
CA SER A 74 1.69 17.27 1.48
C SER A 74 0.27 16.92 0.98
N GLU A 75 0.21 16.17 -0.11
CA GLU A 75 -1.04 15.79 -0.76
C GLU A 75 -1.74 14.66 -0.01
N VAL A 76 -3.03 14.81 0.25
CA VAL A 76 -3.81 13.83 1.02
C VAL A 76 -4.29 12.68 0.15
N GLY A 77 -4.81 11.63 0.80
CA GLY A 77 -5.34 10.44 0.13
C GLY A 77 -6.23 10.72 -1.10
N LEU A 78 -5.86 10.12 -2.24
CA LEU A 78 -6.43 10.26 -3.59
C LEU A 78 -6.09 11.56 -4.34
N ASP A 79 -5.45 12.52 -3.67
CA ASP A 79 -5.04 13.82 -4.22
C ASP A 79 -3.51 13.88 -4.46
N GLU A 80 -2.81 12.74 -4.39
CA GLU A 80 -1.33 12.62 -4.40
C GLU A 80 -0.71 12.78 -5.77
N TYR A 81 -1.23 13.71 -6.57
CA TYR A 81 -0.91 13.82 -7.98
C TYR A 81 0.55 14.18 -8.26
N LYS A 82 1.10 15.20 -7.60
CA LYS A 82 2.51 15.61 -7.76
C LYS A 82 3.46 14.58 -7.17
N SER A 83 3.08 14.01 -6.03
CA SER A 83 3.82 12.97 -5.34
C SER A 83 3.93 11.70 -6.21
N TYR A 84 2.81 11.29 -6.81
CA TYR A 84 2.73 10.20 -7.78
C TYR A 84 3.64 10.43 -8.99
N VAL A 85 3.55 11.61 -9.62
CA VAL A 85 4.38 11.97 -10.77
C VAL A 85 5.86 11.94 -10.39
N LYS A 86 6.23 12.53 -9.24
CA LYS A 86 7.60 12.55 -8.73
C LYS A 86 8.18 11.14 -8.56
N ALA A 87 7.45 10.25 -7.89
CA ALA A 87 7.91 8.87 -7.66
C ALA A 87 8.01 8.08 -8.98
N GLY A 88 7.01 8.23 -9.86
CA GLY A 88 6.99 7.60 -11.18
C GLY A 88 8.15 8.04 -12.07
N ASP A 89 8.43 9.33 -12.13
CA ASP A 89 9.53 9.88 -12.94
C ASP A 89 10.90 9.39 -12.48
N VAL A 90 11.14 9.31 -11.17
CA VAL A 90 12.41 8.80 -10.65
C VAL A 90 12.58 7.31 -10.98
N LEU A 91 11.53 6.50 -10.82
CA LEU A 91 11.56 5.08 -11.15
C LEU A 91 11.73 4.85 -12.66
N ALA A 92 11.02 5.60 -13.50
CA ALA A 92 11.15 5.55 -14.96
C ALA A 92 12.57 5.95 -15.40
N GLY A 93 13.11 7.03 -14.84
CA GLY A 93 14.49 7.47 -15.07
C GLY A 93 15.54 6.45 -14.63
N ALA A 94 15.24 5.63 -13.62
CA ALA A 94 16.07 4.50 -13.20
C ALA A 94 15.90 3.24 -14.09
N GLY A 95 15.05 3.29 -15.12
CA GLY A 95 14.84 2.23 -16.10
C GLY A 95 13.76 1.22 -15.73
N PHE A 96 12.90 1.50 -14.75
CA PHE A 96 11.75 0.65 -14.44
C PHE A 96 10.63 0.87 -15.46
N ALA A 97 9.97 -0.21 -15.86
CA ALA A 97 8.73 -0.13 -16.62
C ALA A 97 7.58 0.25 -15.69
N ILE A 98 6.92 1.37 -15.97
CA ILE A 98 5.86 1.90 -15.13
C ILE A 98 4.49 1.43 -15.61
N LYS A 99 3.74 0.77 -14.72
CA LYS A 99 2.30 0.57 -14.85
C LYS A 99 1.60 1.66 -14.05
N GLN A 100 1.12 2.65 -14.80
CA GLN A 100 0.31 3.74 -14.28
C GLN A 100 -1.10 3.28 -13.91
N SER A 101 -1.68 4.00 -12.96
CA SER A 101 -3.05 3.83 -12.48
C SER A 101 -3.45 2.38 -12.23
N ALA A 102 -2.60 1.67 -11.47
CA ALA A 102 -2.84 0.29 -11.12
C ALA A 102 -4.18 0.14 -10.37
N ALA A 103 -4.87 -0.98 -10.61
CA ALA A 103 -6.22 -1.26 -10.10
C ALA A 103 -7.27 -0.17 -10.42
N ASP A 104 -7.09 0.56 -11.54
CA ASP A 104 -7.94 1.68 -11.97
C ASP A 104 -7.99 2.85 -10.97
N ILE A 105 -6.92 3.01 -10.18
CA ILE A 105 -6.75 4.08 -9.20
C ILE A 105 -5.71 5.06 -9.75
N PRO A 106 -6.08 6.32 -10.07
CA PRO A 106 -5.20 7.26 -10.78
C PRO A 106 -3.81 7.41 -10.19
N THR A 107 -3.71 7.59 -8.87
CA THR A 107 -2.46 7.83 -8.13
C THR A 107 -1.83 6.54 -7.59
N CYS A 108 -2.19 5.36 -8.12
CA CYS A 108 -1.54 4.09 -7.79
C CYS A 108 -0.57 3.65 -8.88
N LEU A 109 0.67 3.33 -8.50
CA LEU A 109 1.75 3.00 -9.43
C LEU A 109 2.40 1.66 -9.11
N VAL A 110 2.67 0.87 -10.15
CA VAL A 110 3.51 -0.33 -10.07
C VAL A 110 4.67 -0.22 -11.04
N ALA A 111 5.89 -0.16 -10.54
CA ALA A 111 7.11 -0.14 -11.36
C ALA A 111 7.77 -1.52 -11.37
N THR A 112 8.22 -2.01 -12.53
CA THR A 112 8.85 -3.33 -12.66
C THR A 112 10.22 -3.23 -13.34
N TRP A 113 11.21 -3.94 -12.83
CA TRP A 113 12.51 -4.11 -13.49
C TRP A 113 13.02 -5.55 -13.37
N GLY A 114 13.75 -6.02 -14.37
CA GLY A 114 14.31 -7.36 -14.41
C GLY A 114 13.36 -8.40 -15.00
N SER A 115 13.67 -9.67 -14.80
CA SER A 115 12.87 -10.78 -15.32
C SER A 115 13.17 -12.08 -14.58
N GLY A 116 12.21 -13.01 -14.60
CA GLY A 116 12.36 -14.31 -13.97
C GLY A 116 12.16 -14.25 -12.46
N GLN A 117 12.74 -15.23 -11.78
CA GLN A 117 12.50 -15.51 -10.36
C GLN A 117 13.80 -15.36 -9.56
N PRO A 118 13.72 -14.97 -8.27
CA PRO A 118 12.49 -14.64 -7.55
C PRO A 118 11.96 -13.23 -7.90
N VAL A 119 10.69 -12.98 -7.59
CA VAL A 119 10.03 -11.67 -7.71
C VAL A 119 9.97 -11.02 -6.33
N LEU A 120 10.78 -10.00 -6.13
CA LEU A 120 10.80 -9.21 -4.90
C LEU A 120 9.95 -7.94 -5.08
N GLY A 121 9.06 -7.68 -4.14
CA GLY A 121 8.31 -6.44 -4.07
C GLY A 121 8.87 -5.46 -3.03
N ILE A 122 8.79 -4.17 -3.32
CA ILE A 122 8.89 -3.07 -2.35
C ILE A 122 7.54 -2.36 -2.32
N TYR A 123 6.96 -2.18 -1.14
CA TYR A 123 5.67 -1.53 -0.92
C TYR A 123 5.88 -0.28 -0.07
N GLU A 124 5.40 0.87 -0.54
CA GLU A 124 5.39 2.09 0.24
C GLU A 124 4.11 2.90 -0.01
N ASP A 125 3.62 3.55 1.05
CA ASP A 125 2.52 4.51 0.98
C ASP A 125 3.06 5.92 0.70
N ILE A 126 2.23 6.76 0.07
CA ILE A 126 2.66 8.09 -0.42
C ILE A 126 1.81 9.27 0.08
N ASP A 127 0.67 9.03 0.72
CA ASP A 127 -0.26 10.08 1.14
C ASP A 127 0.17 10.85 2.39
N ALA A 128 -0.26 12.10 2.47
CA ALA A 128 -0.16 12.94 3.66
C ALA A 128 -1.47 12.96 4.46
N LEU A 129 -1.41 13.50 5.68
CA LEU A 129 -2.57 13.66 6.55
C LEU A 129 -3.20 15.05 6.44
N PRO A 130 -4.55 15.16 6.44
CA PRO A 130 -5.23 16.45 6.40
C PRO A 130 -4.80 17.39 7.54
N GLY A 131 -4.32 18.58 7.16
CA GLY A 131 -3.99 19.67 8.09
C GLY A 131 -2.69 19.52 8.87
N VAL A 132 -1.99 18.39 8.78
CA VAL A 132 -0.69 18.15 9.45
C VAL A 132 0.43 17.70 8.51
N GLY A 133 0.14 17.44 7.23
CA GLY A 133 1.14 17.03 6.24
C GLY A 133 1.62 15.59 6.48
N HIS A 134 2.87 15.29 6.14
CA HIS A 134 3.43 13.94 6.33
C HIS A 134 3.79 13.62 7.79
N ALA A 135 2.79 13.64 8.67
CA ALA A 135 2.93 13.31 10.09
C ALA A 135 2.97 11.79 10.36
N CYS A 136 2.68 10.96 9.36
CA CYS A 136 2.91 9.50 9.39
C CYS A 136 4.26 9.10 8.75
N GLY A 137 4.90 10.03 8.02
CA GLY A 137 6.21 9.83 7.41
C GLY A 137 6.21 9.14 6.04
N HIS A 138 5.07 9.06 5.35
CA HIS A 138 4.96 8.40 4.03
C HIS A 138 5.90 8.99 2.96
N ASN A 139 6.27 10.28 3.08
CA ASN A 139 7.30 10.88 2.23
C ASN A 139 8.68 10.19 2.41
N LEU A 140 9.02 9.81 3.65
CA LEU A 140 10.24 9.08 3.97
C LEU A 140 10.13 7.63 3.50
N ASN A 141 8.97 7.00 3.70
CA ASN A 141 8.68 5.62 3.29
C ASN A 141 8.91 5.45 1.78
N THR A 142 8.17 6.24 0.98
CA THR A 142 8.31 6.25 -0.48
C THR A 142 9.73 6.55 -0.94
N ALA A 143 10.40 7.56 -0.36
CA ALA A 143 11.77 7.89 -0.73
C ALA A 143 12.76 6.76 -0.47
N ALA A 144 12.64 6.09 0.68
CA ALA A 144 13.49 4.96 1.04
C ALA A 144 13.25 3.76 0.12
N GLY A 145 11.99 3.40 -0.13
CA GLY A 145 11.63 2.28 -0.99
C GLY A 145 12.07 2.46 -2.45
N VAL A 146 11.88 3.65 -3.03
CA VAL A 146 12.34 3.97 -4.39
C VAL A 146 13.86 3.81 -4.51
N VAL A 147 14.62 4.40 -3.58
CA VAL A 147 16.09 4.30 -3.63
C VAL A 147 16.59 2.90 -3.26
N ALA A 148 15.87 2.16 -2.43
CA ALA A 148 16.16 0.74 -2.19
C ALA A 148 16.02 -0.06 -3.49
N ALA A 149 14.94 0.12 -4.25
CA ALA A 149 14.75 -0.55 -5.54
C ALA A 149 15.88 -0.26 -6.53
N MET A 150 16.31 1.01 -6.62
CA MET A 150 17.45 1.42 -7.45
C MET A 150 18.76 0.75 -6.98
N SER A 151 18.97 0.67 -5.67
CA SER A 151 20.16 0.05 -5.06
C SER A 151 20.21 -1.45 -5.31
N ILE A 152 19.07 -2.13 -5.19
CA ILE A 152 18.92 -3.57 -5.47
C ILE A 152 19.20 -3.83 -6.96
N LYS A 153 18.59 -3.05 -7.87
CA LYS A 153 18.86 -3.12 -9.31
C LYS A 153 20.36 -3.00 -9.61
N SER A 154 21.03 -1.98 -9.06
CA SER A 154 22.46 -1.75 -9.28
C SER A 154 23.33 -2.92 -8.79
N ALA A 155 23.01 -3.48 -7.63
CA ALA A 155 23.68 -4.67 -7.10
C ALA A 155 23.42 -5.91 -7.98
N MET A 156 22.19 -6.10 -8.45
CA MET A 156 21.84 -7.19 -9.36
C MET A 156 22.60 -7.11 -10.69
N GLU A 157 22.67 -5.92 -11.30
CA GLU A 157 23.41 -5.70 -12.55
C GLU A 157 24.91 -5.96 -12.37
N SER A 158 25.51 -5.40 -11.32
CA SER A 158 26.96 -5.51 -11.06
C SER A 158 27.42 -6.91 -10.65
N HIS A 159 26.53 -7.73 -10.07
CA HIS A 159 26.83 -9.07 -9.57
C HIS A 159 26.12 -10.19 -10.34
N GLN A 160 25.40 -9.86 -11.42
CA GLN A 160 24.66 -10.81 -12.25
C GLN A 160 23.65 -11.65 -11.46
N ILE A 161 22.97 -11.02 -10.49
CA ILE A 161 21.95 -11.68 -9.66
C ILE A 161 20.64 -11.71 -10.46
N PRO A 162 20.07 -12.89 -10.75
CA PRO A 162 18.80 -12.99 -11.46
C PRO A 162 17.62 -12.61 -10.56
N GLY A 163 16.52 -12.17 -11.17
CA GLY A 163 15.27 -11.89 -10.47
C GLY A 163 14.51 -10.70 -11.07
N THR A 164 13.39 -10.39 -10.43
CA THR A 164 12.53 -9.26 -10.77
C THR A 164 12.31 -8.39 -9.53
N ILE A 165 12.32 -7.08 -9.71
CA ILE A 165 11.95 -6.10 -8.69
C ILE A 165 10.61 -5.48 -9.11
N LYS A 166 9.66 -5.42 -8.18
CA LYS A 166 8.44 -4.61 -8.30
C LYS A 166 8.40 -3.57 -7.21
N VAL A 167 8.02 -2.33 -7.53
CA VAL A 167 7.78 -1.26 -6.57
C VAL A 167 6.32 -0.87 -6.63
N PHE A 168 5.64 -0.91 -5.50
CA PHE A 168 4.24 -0.56 -5.34
C PHE A 168 4.15 0.72 -4.54
N ILE A 169 3.73 1.80 -5.19
CA ILE A 169 3.45 3.08 -4.54
C ILE A 169 1.94 3.17 -4.39
N ASN A 170 1.47 3.04 -3.15
CA ASN A 170 0.05 3.00 -2.82
C ASN A 170 -0.42 4.37 -2.28
N PRO A 171 -1.50 4.93 -2.84
CA PRO A 171 -2.12 6.14 -2.33
C PRO A 171 -3.06 5.83 -1.16
N ALA A 172 -3.47 6.88 -0.46
CA ALA A 172 -4.62 6.90 0.45
C ALA A 172 -4.69 5.78 1.51
N GLU A 173 -3.57 5.43 2.15
CA GLU A 173 -3.56 4.51 3.29
C GLU A 173 -4.40 5.07 4.45
N GLU A 174 -4.32 6.38 4.70
CA GLU A 174 -4.86 7.01 5.91
C GLU A 174 -6.38 7.25 5.87
N VAL A 175 -6.98 7.23 4.68
CA VAL A 175 -8.38 7.66 4.49
C VAL A 175 -9.25 6.71 3.69
N TRP A 176 -8.68 5.88 2.79
CA TRP A 176 -9.47 5.10 1.83
C TRP A 176 -9.05 3.65 1.67
N ASP A 177 -8.00 3.19 2.34
CA ASP A 177 -7.56 1.79 2.35
C ASP A 177 -7.38 1.23 0.92
N VAL A 178 -6.59 1.88 0.07
CA VAL A 178 -6.43 1.49 -1.35
C VAL A 178 -5.74 0.13 -1.51
N ALA A 179 -4.80 -0.22 -0.63
CA ALA A 179 -4.02 -1.46 -0.75
C ALA A 179 -4.88 -2.74 -0.94
N PRO A 180 -6.02 -2.93 -0.23
CA PRO A 180 -6.97 -3.99 -0.52
C PRO A 180 -7.49 -4.04 -1.97
N LEU A 181 -7.75 -2.90 -2.63
CA LEU A 181 -8.21 -2.87 -4.02
C LEU A 181 -7.11 -3.34 -4.98
N VAL A 182 -5.87 -2.91 -4.72
CA VAL A 182 -4.69 -3.34 -5.48
C VAL A 182 -4.45 -4.85 -5.31
N ALA A 183 -4.66 -5.37 -4.10
CA ALA A 183 -4.58 -6.79 -3.81
C ALA A 183 -5.69 -7.61 -4.47
N ALA A 184 -6.92 -7.09 -4.49
CA ALA A 184 -8.06 -7.71 -5.15
C ALA A 184 -7.86 -7.77 -6.67
N ALA A 185 -7.24 -6.74 -7.25
CA ALA A 185 -6.90 -6.67 -8.66
C ALA A 185 -5.72 -7.59 -9.07
N GLY A 186 -5.10 -8.29 -8.13
CA GLY A 186 -4.11 -9.34 -8.39
C GLY A 186 -2.67 -8.85 -8.60
N TYR A 187 -2.36 -7.58 -8.29
CA TYR A 187 -1.03 -7.01 -8.53
C TYR A 187 0.08 -7.62 -7.67
N TYR A 188 -0.28 -8.28 -6.56
CA TYR A 188 0.67 -8.95 -5.67
C TYR A 188 0.77 -10.47 -5.91
N ASP A 189 -0.01 -11.04 -6.83
CA ASP A 189 -0.18 -12.51 -6.97
C ASP A 189 1.08 -13.25 -7.39
N ASP A 190 1.98 -12.57 -8.09
CA ASP A 190 3.24 -13.12 -8.59
C ASP A 190 4.47 -12.67 -7.78
N VAL A 191 4.26 -11.98 -6.66
CA VAL A 191 5.33 -11.52 -5.76
C VAL A 191 5.68 -12.61 -4.74
N ASP A 192 6.94 -13.00 -4.66
CA ASP A 192 7.39 -14.01 -3.70
C ASP A 192 7.49 -13.48 -2.26
N VAL A 193 8.00 -12.26 -2.12
CA VAL A 193 8.17 -11.55 -0.85
C VAL A 193 8.02 -10.06 -1.09
N LEU A 194 7.31 -9.38 -0.19
CA LEU A 194 7.14 -7.93 -0.20
C LEU A 194 7.85 -7.31 1.02
N LEU A 195 8.63 -6.26 0.78
CA LEU A 195 9.35 -5.52 1.81
C LEU A 195 8.82 -4.09 1.88
N SER A 196 8.79 -3.49 3.06
CA SER A 196 8.35 -2.11 3.27
C SER A 196 9.15 -1.46 4.38
N PHE A 197 9.14 -0.14 4.46
CA PHE A 197 9.67 0.63 5.57
C PHE A 197 8.62 1.59 6.13
N HIS A 198 8.60 1.76 7.44
CA HIS A 198 7.78 2.78 8.09
C HIS A 198 8.64 3.66 9.00
N ALA A 199 8.51 4.97 8.80
CA ALA A 199 9.06 6.00 9.66
C ALA A 199 8.57 5.85 11.11
N GLY A 200 9.40 6.22 12.07
CA GLY A 200 9.04 6.07 13.48
C GLY A 200 10.15 6.48 14.43
N THR A 201 9.96 6.12 15.70
CA THR A 201 10.91 6.45 16.77
C THR A 201 11.85 5.29 17.12
N GLU A 202 11.68 4.12 16.51
CA GLU A 202 12.36 2.89 16.90
C GLU A 202 13.05 2.20 15.72
N ASN A 203 14.21 1.59 15.98
CA ASN A 203 14.80 0.63 15.06
C ASN A 203 14.31 -0.78 15.44
N THR A 204 13.42 -1.33 14.63
CA THR A 204 12.74 -2.60 14.90
C THR A 204 12.18 -3.18 13.58
N SER A 205 11.39 -4.24 13.66
CA SER A 205 10.59 -4.74 12.55
C SER A 205 9.20 -5.14 13.03
N GLU A 206 8.27 -5.28 12.11
CA GLU A 206 6.93 -5.74 12.46
C GLU A 206 6.85 -7.26 12.53
N PHE A 207 6.60 -7.79 13.72
CA PHE A 207 6.22 -9.17 13.94
C PHE A 207 4.91 -9.17 14.71
N GLY A 208 3.75 -9.39 14.08
CA GLY A 208 2.47 -9.29 14.79
C GLY A 208 1.27 -9.24 13.84
N SER A 209 0.07 -9.20 14.42
CA SER A 209 -1.19 -9.15 13.67
C SER A 209 -2.03 -7.93 14.07
N THR A 210 -2.89 -7.50 13.16
CA THR A 210 -3.90 -6.43 13.34
C THR A 210 -5.30 -7.04 13.36
N MET A 211 -6.33 -6.25 13.70
CA MET A 211 -7.72 -6.68 13.61
C MET A 211 -8.19 -6.59 12.17
N ALA A 212 -8.84 -7.64 11.70
CA ALA A 212 -9.72 -7.53 10.54
C ALA A 212 -10.92 -6.65 10.90
N MET A 213 -11.48 -5.95 9.92
CA MET A 213 -12.60 -5.06 10.10
C MET A 213 -13.49 -5.00 8.86
N ASP A 214 -14.81 -5.01 9.06
CA ASP A 214 -15.76 -4.48 8.08
C ASP A 214 -16.33 -3.14 8.57
N HIS A 215 -16.40 -2.16 7.66
CA HIS A 215 -17.09 -0.90 7.82
C HIS A 215 -18.27 -0.87 6.87
N VAL A 216 -19.49 -0.84 7.40
CA VAL A 216 -20.67 -0.86 6.54
C VAL A 216 -21.79 0.04 7.03
N GLU A 217 -22.50 0.64 6.08
CA GLU A 217 -23.67 1.46 6.27
C GLU A 217 -24.95 0.71 5.89
N TYR A 218 -25.91 0.72 6.81
CA TYR A 218 -27.23 0.13 6.64
C TYR A 218 -28.24 1.25 6.48
N LYS A 219 -28.97 1.26 5.36
CA LYS A 219 -29.95 2.28 5.01
C LYS A 219 -31.35 1.68 4.99
N PHE A 220 -32.30 2.39 5.57
CA PHE A 220 -33.70 2.02 5.56
C PHE A 220 -34.52 3.11 4.88
N LYS A 221 -35.48 2.67 4.06
CA LYS A 221 -36.41 3.55 3.38
C LYS A 221 -37.84 3.15 3.70
N GLY A 222 -38.56 4.08 4.30
CA GLY A 222 -39.94 3.95 4.69
C GLY A 222 -40.82 4.97 4.00
N LYS A 223 -41.77 5.52 4.75
CA LYS A 223 -42.78 6.44 4.24
C LYS A 223 -43.11 7.51 5.27
N ALA A 224 -42.96 8.77 4.86
CA ALA A 224 -43.29 9.91 5.72
C ALA A 224 -44.80 9.98 5.98
N ALA A 225 -45.15 10.37 7.19
CA ALA A 225 -46.51 10.73 7.59
C ALA A 225 -46.44 11.74 8.74
N HIS A 226 -47.53 12.47 8.98
CA HIS A 226 -47.62 13.32 10.16
C HIS A 226 -47.68 12.45 11.41
N ALA A 227 -46.69 12.57 12.30
CA ALA A 227 -46.50 11.66 13.43
C ALA A 227 -47.71 11.61 14.38
N SER A 228 -48.39 12.74 14.61
CA SER A 228 -49.59 12.78 15.45
C SER A 228 -50.92 12.55 14.70
N ALA A 229 -51.05 13.03 13.46
CA ALA A 229 -52.34 13.11 12.78
C ALA A 229 -52.68 11.89 11.92
N ALA A 230 -51.67 11.17 11.42
CA ALA A 230 -51.87 9.97 10.62
C ALA A 230 -50.66 9.00 10.70
N PRO A 231 -50.17 8.66 11.91
CA PRO A 231 -49.01 7.77 12.07
C PRO A 231 -49.19 6.42 11.37
N GLU A 232 -50.41 5.89 11.31
CA GLU A 232 -50.76 4.61 10.68
C GLU A 232 -50.52 4.57 9.17
N LYS A 233 -50.29 5.73 8.53
CA LYS A 233 -49.96 5.82 7.09
C LYS A 233 -48.45 5.86 6.83
N GLY A 234 -47.63 5.97 7.88
CA GLY A 234 -46.18 6.02 7.81
C GLY A 234 -45.53 4.64 7.96
N LEU A 235 -44.28 4.55 7.53
CA LEU A 235 -43.38 3.41 7.78
C LEU A 235 -42.08 4.02 8.28
N SER A 236 -41.74 3.82 9.56
CA SER A 236 -40.63 4.52 10.20
C SER A 236 -39.30 3.82 9.88
N ALA A 237 -38.45 4.50 9.11
CA ALA A 237 -37.07 4.05 8.88
C ALA A 237 -36.21 4.15 10.15
N LEU A 238 -36.47 5.14 11.02
CA LEU A 238 -35.77 5.27 12.30
C LEU A 238 -36.06 4.09 13.23
N ASP A 239 -37.31 3.62 13.28
CA ASP A 239 -37.68 2.45 14.10
C ASP A 239 -36.90 1.21 13.62
N ALA A 240 -36.66 1.08 12.31
CA ALA A 240 -35.86 -0.02 11.76
C ALA A 240 -34.39 0.07 12.22
N VAL A 241 -33.80 1.27 12.24
CA VAL A 241 -32.46 1.49 12.79
C VAL A 241 -32.41 1.13 14.28
N GLU A 242 -33.39 1.56 15.07
CA GLU A 242 -33.44 1.26 16.51
C GLU A 242 -33.57 -0.25 16.78
N ILE A 243 -34.48 -0.94 16.07
CA ILE A 243 -34.67 -2.39 16.20
C ILE A 243 -33.38 -3.13 15.81
N MET A 244 -32.74 -2.75 14.71
CA MET A 244 -31.47 -3.33 14.29
C MET A 244 -30.41 -3.15 15.39
N ASN A 245 -30.24 -1.92 15.90
CA ASN A 245 -29.24 -1.60 16.92
C ASN A 245 -29.45 -2.43 18.21
N VAL A 246 -30.70 -2.57 18.67
CA VAL A 246 -31.04 -3.41 19.82
C VAL A 246 -30.73 -4.88 19.55
N ALA A 247 -31.12 -5.40 18.37
CA ALA A 247 -30.83 -6.78 17.99
C ALA A 247 -29.32 -7.07 17.97
N VAL A 248 -28.50 -6.13 17.46
CA VAL A 248 -27.04 -6.26 17.47
C VAL A 248 -26.46 -6.17 18.88
N ASN A 249 -27.03 -5.35 19.76
CA ASN A 249 -26.60 -5.31 21.17
C ASN A 249 -26.76 -6.66 21.87
N TYR A 250 -27.83 -7.41 21.58
CA TYR A 250 -27.98 -8.79 22.08
C TYR A 250 -27.06 -9.78 21.37
N LEU A 251 -26.84 -9.60 20.07
CA LEU A 251 -25.92 -10.45 19.30
C LEU A 251 -24.50 -10.47 19.88
N ARG A 252 -24.03 -9.38 20.50
CA ARG A 252 -22.68 -9.29 21.11
C ARG A 252 -22.39 -10.39 22.14
N GLU A 253 -23.39 -10.88 22.88
CA GLU A 253 -23.21 -11.99 23.84
C GLU A 253 -22.91 -13.34 23.15
N HIS A 254 -23.20 -13.45 21.86
CA HIS A 254 -23.12 -14.69 21.09
C HIS A 254 -22.01 -14.64 20.01
N LEU A 255 -20.98 -13.83 20.26
CA LEU A 255 -19.79 -13.67 19.42
C LEU A 255 -18.53 -13.85 20.27
N ILE A 256 -17.36 -13.97 19.64
CA ILE A 256 -16.09 -14.13 20.37
C ILE A 256 -15.77 -12.91 21.23
N GLN A 257 -15.04 -13.10 22.31
CA GLN A 257 -14.77 -12.07 23.31
C GLN A 257 -13.87 -10.94 22.78
N GLU A 258 -12.98 -11.26 21.84
CA GLU A 258 -12.04 -10.34 21.21
C GLU A 258 -12.71 -9.41 20.19
N MET A 259 -13.97 -9.69 19.81
CA MET A 259 -14.69 -8.91 18.81
C MET A 259 -15.11 -7.54 19.36
N ARG A 260 -15.12 -6.53 18.49
CA ARG A 260 -15.65 -5.20 18.79
C ARG A 260 -16.63 -4.78 17.70
N ILE A 261 -17.84 -4.41 18.11
CA ILE A 261 -18.88 -3.90 17.20
C ILE A 261 -19.29 -2.52 17.71
N HIS A 262 -19.12 -1.50 16.88
CA HIS A 262 -19.50 -0.11 17.19
C HIS A 262 -20.45 0.39 16.12
N TYR A 263 -21.37 1.28 16.49
CA TYR A 263 -22.25 1.92 15.52
C TYR A 263 -22.58 3.36 15.90
N VAL A 264 -22.96 4.13 14.88
CA VAL A 264 -23.58 5.46 15.01
C VAL A 264 -24.81 5.53 14.11
N ILE A 265 -25.80 6.35 14.48
CA ILE A 265 -26.91 6.69 13.58
C ILE A 265 -26.45 7.89 12.75
N THR A 266 -26.30 7.70 11.43
CA THR A 266 -25.81 8.74 10.51
C THR A 266 -26.94 9.57 9.92
N ASP A 267 -28.14 9.00 9.84
CA ASP A 267 -29.40 9.69 9.53
C ASP A 267 -30.49 9.16 10.46
N GLY A 268 -31.10 10.04 11.24
CA GLY A 268 -32.17 9.72 12.19
C GLY A 268 -33.51 10.37 11.85
N GLY A 269 -33.67 10.92 10.65
CA GLY A 269 -34.82 11.73 10.29
C GLY A 269 -34.69 13.21 10.67
N ALA A 270 -35.48 14.06 10.00
CA ALA A 270 -35.28 15.51 10.03
C ALA A 270 -36.09 16.28 11.09
N ALA A 271 -37.25 15.75 11.51
CA ALA A 271 -38.13 16.47 12.45
C ALA A 271 -39.01 15.49 13.26
N PRO A 272 -39.21 15.74 14.57
CA PRO A 272 -39.93 14.81 15.47
C PRO A 272 -41.44 14.71 15.20
N ASN A 273 -42.03 15.67 14.48
CA ASN A 273 -43.44 15.65 14.09
C ASN A 273 -43.71 14.92 12.77
N ILE A 274 -42.68 14.35 12.14
CA ILE A 274 -42.74 13.61 10.87
C ILE A 274 -42.19 12.20 11.11
N VAL A 275 -42.94 11.17 10.69
CA VAL A 275 -42.42 9.79 10.66
C VAL A 275 -41.23 9.73 9.70
N PRO A 276 -40.01 9.34 10.15
CA PRO A 276 -38.83 9.33 9.30
C PRO A 276 -38.97 8.38 8.09
N ALA A 277 -38.90 8.92 6.88
CA ALA A 277 -38.94 8.13 5.64
C ALA A 277 -37.57 7.56 5.24
N THR A 278 -36.50 8.12 5.79
CA THR A 278 -35.13 7.62 5.63
C THR A 278 -34.47 7.59 7.00
N ALA A 279 -33.59 6.62 7.19
CA ALA A 279 -32.67 6.55 8.31
C ALA A 279 -31.51 5.64 7.94
N ALA A 280 -30.35 5.85 8.57
CA ALA A 280 -29.16 5.06 8.33
C ALA A 280 -28.32 4.89 9.60
N SER A 281 -27.65 3.74 9.70
CA SER A 281 -26.66 3.50 10.74
C SER A 281 -25.41 2.88 10.16
N ARG A 282 -24.26 3.36 10.64
CA ARG A 282 -22.93 2.95 10.20
C ARG A 282 -22.24 2.14 11.28
N TYR A 283 -21.68 1.01 10.89
CA TYR A 283 -21.09 0.01 11.77
C TYR A 283 -19.61 -0.20 11.47
N PHE A 284 -18.82 -0.41 12.53
CA PHE A 284 -17.52 -1.08 12.47
C PHE A 284 -17.62 -2.44 13.16
N ILE A 285 -17.15 -3.49 12.51
CA ILE A 285 -17.18 -4.87 12.98
C ILE A 285 -15.74 -5.39 12.96
N ARG A 286 -15.10 -5.59 14.12
CA ARG A 286 -13.68 -5.96 14.22
C ARG A 286 -13.47 -7.27 14.92
N ALA A 287 -12.59 -8.11 14.39
CA ALA A 287 -12.15 -9.34 15.04
C ALA A 287 -10.68 -9.65 14.70
N PRO A 288 -9.99 -10.52 15.46
CA PRO A 288 -8.60 -10.87 15.19
C PRO A 288 -8.39 -11.55 13.83
N LYS A 289 -9.42 -12.19 13.26
CA LYS A 289 -9.37 -12.85 11.95
C LYS A 289 -10.56 -12.47 11.08
N TYR A 290 -10.33 -12.34 9.78
CA TYR A 290 -11.39 -11.99 8.83
C TYR A 290 -12.60 -12.96 8.81
N PRO A 291 -12.42 -14.30 8.91
CA PRO A 291 -13.57 -15.21 8.99
C PRO A 291 -14.54 -14.92 10.15
N ASP A 292 -14.03 -14.43 11.28
CA ASP A 292 -14.87 -14.06 12.42
C ASP A 292 -15.67 -12.79 12.13
N VAL A 293 -15.07 -11.82 11.42
CA VAL A 293 -15.76 -10.62 10.92
C VAL A 293 -16.86 -11.01 9.95
N ALA A 294 -16.56 -11.83 8.94
CA ALA A 294 -17.53 -12.27 7.94
C ALA A 294 -18.71 -13.03 8.57
N TYR A 295 -18.44 -13.86 9.58
CA TYR A 295 -19.48 -14.55 10.35
C TYR A 295 -20.39 -13.57 11.11
N ALA A 296 -19.80 -12.61 11.83
CA ALA A 296 -20.56 -11.61 12.57
C ALA A 296 -21.35 -10.69 11.62
N ARG A 297 -20.73 -10.26 10.53
CA ARG A 297 -21.31 -9.45 9.46
C ARG A 297 -22.61 -10.07 8.95
N LYS A 298 -22.58 -11.35 8.59
CA LYS A 298 -23.77 -12.06 8.13
C LYS A 298 -24.91 -12.02 9.16
N ARG A 299 -24.61 -12.16 10.45
CA ARG A 299 -25.64 -12.11 11.51
C ARG A 299 -26.20 -10.70 11.71
N ILE A 300 -25.37 -9.67 11.58
CA ILE A 300 -25.80 -8.27 11.62
C ILE A 300 -26.67 -7.94 10.40
N ASP A 301 -26.34 -8.46 9.21
CA ASP A 301 -27.19 -8.36 8.02
C ASP A 301 -28.57 -8.99 8.24
N ASP A 302 -28.61 -10.14 8.93
CA ASP A 302 -29.87 -10.79 9.28
C ASP A 302 -30.66 -9.98 10.32
N CYS A 303 -30.00 -9.27 11.26
CA CYS A 303 -30.65 -8.29 12.15
C CYS A 303 -31.26 -7.11 11.39
N ALA A 304 -30.56 -6.56 10.39
CA ALA A 304 -31.06 -5.46 9.57
C ALA A 304 -32.30 -5.89 8.75
N LYS A 305 -32.25 -7.07 8.12
CA LYS A 305 -33.40 -7.64 7.40
C LYS A 305 -34.60 -7.85 8.31
N ALA A 306 -34.39 -8.32 9.54
CA ALA A 306 -35.46 -8.51 10.52
C ALA A 306 -36.09 -7.17 10.93
N ALA A 307 -35.28 -6.12 11.09
CA ALA A 307 -35.77 -4.78 11.42
C ALA A 307 -36.60 -4.16 10.28
N ALA A 308 -36.15 -4.31 9.02
CA ALA A 308 -36.92 -3.91 7.85
C ALA A 308 -38.27 -4.64 7.79
N LEU A 309 -38.26 -5.96 7.99
CA LEU A 309 -39.48 -6.77 8.04
C LEU A 309 -40.44 -6.32 9.15
N ALA A 310 -39.92 -6.06 10.36
CA ALA A 310 -40.74 -5.64 11.50
C ALA A 310 -41.43 -4.29 11.29
N THR A 311 -40.82 -3.40 10.49
CA THR A 311 -41.29 -2.02 10.27
C THR A 311 -41.96 -1.82 8.91
N GLY A 312 -41.93 -2.83 8.04
CA GLY A 312 -42.42 -2.75 6.66
C GLY A 312 -41.58 -1.84 5.76
N THR A 313 -40.33 -1.52 6.15
CA THR A 313 -39.43 -0.66 5.38
C THR A 313 -38.62 -1.46 4.35
N GLU A 314 -38.08 -0.76 3.35
CA GLU A 314 -37.06 -1.28 2.44
C GLU A 314 -35.68 -1.18 3.11
N PHE A 315 -34.80 -2.14 2.81
CA PHE A 315 -33.42 -2.20 3.32
C PHE A 315 -32.42 -2.24 2.17
N GLU A 316 -31.37 -1.44 2.29
CA GLU A 316 -30.23 -1.38 1.38
C GLU A 316 -28.92 -1.33 2.19
N ILE A 317 -27.90 -2.07 1.74
CA ILE A 317 -26.52 -1.89 2.21
C ILE A 317 -25.89 -0.79 1.36
N GLY A 318 -25.49 0.31 2.00
CA GLY A 318 -24.82 1.44 1.36
C GLY A 318 -23.31 1.22 1.25
N PHE A 319 -22.53 2.20 1.70
CA PHE A 319 -21.07 2.09 1.75
C PHE A 319 -20.64 0.83 2.51
N SER A 320 -19.72 0.05 1.92
CA SER A 320 -19.18 -1.16 2.52
C SER A 320 -17.71 -1.30 2.16
N SER A 321 -16.83 -1.09 3.13
CA SER A 321 -15.38 -1.34 3.03
C SER A 321 -14.97 -2.40 4.04
N GLY A 322 -13.83 -3.05 3.84
CA GLY A 322 -13.30 -4.03 4.76
C GLY A 322 -11.82 -4.30 4.54
N ILE A 323 -11.15 -4.65 5.63
CA ILE A 323 -9.72 -4.92 5.72
C ILE A 323 -9.50 -6.23 6.47
N TYR A 324 -8.50 -6.97 6.04
CA TYR A 324 -8.12 -8.25 6.59
C TYR A 324 -7.07 -8.06 7.70
N ASN A 325 -7.00 -9.03 8.61
CA ASN A 325 -5.94 -9.03 9.62
C ASN A 325 -4.59 -9.28 8.95
N LYS A 326 -3.53 -8.69 9.48
CA LYS A 326 -2.17 -9.01 9.02
C LYS A 326 -1.82 -10.49 9.26
N VAL A 327 -1.15 -11.10 8.28
CA VAL A 327 -0.54 -12.43 8.38
C VAL A 327 0.93 -12.24 8.80
N PRO A 328 1.28 -12.51 10.06
CA PRO A 328 2.64 -12.26 10.56
C PRO A 328 3.67 -13.24 9.95
N SER A 329 4.84 -12.71 9.58
CA SER A 329 6.01 -13.48 9.16
C SER A 329 7.16 -13.27 10.13
N LYS A 330 7.45 -14.27 10.97
CA LYS A 330 8.56 -14.18 11.93
C LYS A 330 9.91 -14.20 11.22
N SER A 331 10.03 -15.05 10.20
CA SER A 331 11.28 -15.21 9.44
C SER A 331 11.67 -13.90 8.75
N LEU A 332 10.71 -13.18 8.16
CA LEU A 332 10.98 -11.86 7.58
C LEU A 332 11.32 -10.81 8.63
N ALA A 333 10.60 -10.77 9.75
CA ALA A 333 10.91 -9.83 10.83
C ALA A 333 12.36 -10.00 11.31
N LEU A 334 12.82 -11.24 11.52
CA LEU A 334 14.21 -11.49 11.94
C LEU A 334 15.23 -11.11 10.86
N LEU A 335 14.95 -11.39 9.59
CA LEU A 335 15.80 -10.94 8.47
C LEU A 335 15.88 -9.42 8.36
N ALA A 336 14.78 -8.71 8.64
CA ALA A 336 14.76 -7.26 8.75
C ALA A 336 15.66 -6.77 9.89
N MET A 337 15.59 -7.40 11.06
CA MET A 337 16.47 -7.08 12.20
C MET A 337 17.95 -7.25 11.85
N ASP A 338 18.30 -8.36 11.18
CA ASP A 338 19.68 -8.62 10.76
C ASP A 338 20.15 -7.58 9.73
N SER A 339 19.25 -7.15 8.85
CA SER A 339 19.54 -6.11 7.85
C SER A 339 19.81 -4.77 8.53
N ILE A 340 18.98 -4.33 9.48
CA ILE A 340 19.21 -3.11 10.28
C ILE A 340 20.56 -3.19 11.00
N LYS A 341 20.84 -4.32 11.66
CA LYS A 341 22.12 -4.57 12.36
C LYS A 341 23.32 -4.45 11.43
N SER A 342 23.19 -4.91 10.17
CA SER A 342 24.29 -4.91 9.21
C SER A 342 24.65 -3.53 8.66
N VAL A 343 23.68 -2.61 8.52
CA VAL A 343 23.94 -1.24 8.07
C VAL A 343 24.53 -0.40 9.21
N GLY A 344 24.20 -0.74 10.46
CA GLY A 344 24.70 -0.07 11.66
C GLY A 344 23.83 1.10 12.10
N PRO A 345 24.15 1.75 13.24
CA PRO A 345 23.38 2.87 13.74
C PRO A 345 23.62 4.14 12.90
N LEU A 346 22.60 4.99 12.84
CA LEU A 346 22.74 6.32 12.25
C LEU A 346 23.42 7.27 13.25
N GLU A 347 24.33 8.09 12.72
CA GLU A 347 25.05 9.11 13.47
C GLU A 347 24.68 10.49 12.91
N PHE A 348 24.49 11.47 13.80
CA PHE A 348 24.16 12.84 13.43
C PHE A 348 25.29 13.77 13.82
N ALA A 349 25.69 14.65 12.89
CA ALA A 349 26.68 15.68 13.14
C ALA A 349 26.11 16.81 14.04
N ASP A 350 27.00 17.52 14.75
CA ASP A 350 26.62 18.56 15.71
C ASP A 350 25.76 19.67 15.08
N ASP A 351 26.00 20.00 13.80
CA ASP A 351 25.23 20.98 13.05
C ASP A 351 23.83 20.47 12.71
N GLN A 352 23.67 19.19 12.36
CA GLN A 352 22.37 18.56 12.15
C GLN A 352 21.55 18.54 13.46
N VAL A 353 22.20 18.24 14.59
CA VAL A 353 21.55 18.31 15.91
C VAL A 353 21.14 19.75 16.25
N ALA A 354 21.99 20.73 15.94
CA ALA A 354 21.67 22.14 16.15
C ALA A 354 20.49 22.60 15.26
N GLN A 355 20.40 22.14 14.01
CA GLN A 355 19.26 22.39 13.11
C GLN A 355 17.96 21.87 13.71
N MET A 356 17.94 20.63 14.19
CA MET A 356 16.75 20.02 14.78
C MET A 356 16.33 20.71 16.07
N LYS A 357 17.29 21.12 16.91
CA LYS A 357 17.01 21.93 18.10
C LYS A 357 16.39 23.28 17.75
N ALA A 358 16.83 23.92 16.66
CA ALA A 358 16.24 25.18 16.19
C ALA A 358 14.79 25.01 15.70
N LEU A 359 14.42 23.82 15.25
CA LEU A 359 13.04 23.42 14.93
C LEU A 359 12.20 23.01 16.16
N GLY A 360 12.77 23.12 17.37
CA GLY A 360 12.08 22.77 18.61
C GLY A 360 12.12 21.28 18.96
N ILE A 361 12.88 20.46 18.22
CA ILE A 361 13.00 19.03 18.47
C ILE A 361 14.07 18.77 19.52
N SER A 362 13.70 18.07 20.59
CA SER A 362 14.61 17.67 21.66
C SER A 362 15.03 16.21 21.51
N GLY A 363 16.32 15.94 21.68
CA GLY A 363 16.87 14.59 21.56
C GLY A 363 17.26 14.24 20.13
N MET A 364 17.64 12.98 19.94
CA MET A 364 18.04 12.41 18.65
C MET A 364 17.30 11.08 18.47
N PRO A 365 17.03 10.65 17.22
CA PRO A 365 16.53 9.32 16.94
C PRO A 365 17.36 8.25 17.67
N ASP A 366 16.66 7.24 18.20
CA ASP A 366 17.31 6.17 18.96
C ASP A 366 18.27 5.38 18.06
N LYS A 367 19.35 4.86 18.65
CA LYS A 367 20.30 3.96 18.00
C LYS A 367 20.06 2.51 18.41
N ALA A 368 19.34 2.30 19.50
CA ALA A 368 19.05 0.96 19.97
C ALA A 368 18.15 0.23 18.98
N ILE A 369 18.48 -1.05 18.78
CA ILE A 369 17.72 -1.98 17.97
C ILE A 369 16.87 -2.81 18.94
N LYS A 370 15.55 -2.79 18.76
CA LYS A 370 14.57 -3.48 19.61
C LYS A 370 14.07 -4.73 18.90
N GLU A 371 14.00 -5.85 19.61
CA GLU A 371 13.47 -7.08 19.02
C GLU A 371 11.95 -6.98 18.80
N PRO A 372 11.44 -7.52 17.68
CA PRO A 372 10.05 -7.34 17.30
C PRO A 372 9.12 -8.23 18.13
N THR A 373 7.95 -7.72 18.49
CA THR A 373 7.03 -8.42 19.42
C THR A 373 5.79 -8.96 18.74
N GLY A 374 5.65 -10.29 18.67
CA GLY A 374 4.58 -11.08 18.03
C GLY A 374 3.13 -10.88 18.51
N SER A 375 2.78 -9.72 19.06
CA SER A 375 1.50 -9.45 19.70
C SER A 375 0.37 -9.15 18.71
N GLN A 376 -0.87 -9.34 19.18
CA GLN A 376 -2.07 -8.89 18.47
C GLN A 376 -2.34 -7.42 18.82
N SER A 377 -2.28 -6.54 17.83
CA SER A 377 -2.79 -5.17 17.92
C SER A 377 -4.31 -5.15 17.79
N PHE A 378 -4.98 -4.25 18.50
CA PHE A 378 -6.41 -3.99 18.36
C PHE A 378 -6.72 -2.90 17.32
N GLY A 379 -5.67 -2.33 16.71
CA GLY A 379 -5.78 -1.48 15.52
C GLY A 379 -5.98 -2.30 14.24
N SER A 380 -6.17 -1.59 13.14
CA SER A 380 -6.57 -2.10 11.84
C SER A 380 -5.75 -1.33 10.80
N ASN A 381 -5.13 -2.02 9.83
CA ASN A 381 -4.26 -1.39 8.83
C ASN A 381 -4.41 -2.11 7.46
N PRO A 382 -4.51 -1.38 6.35
CA PRO A 382 -4.70 -1.91 4.99
C PRO A 382 -3.61 -2.86 4.49
N ILE A 383 -2.37 -2.72 4.97
CA ILE A 383 -1.27 -3.64 4.62
C ILE A 383 -1.58 -5.09 5.02
N GLY A 384 -2.51 -5.27 5.97
CA GLY A 384 -3.04 -6.57 6.35
C GLY A 384 -3.53 -7.36 5.13
N ASP A 385 -4.28 -6.74 4.23
CA ASP A 385 -4.78 -7.35 2.99
C ASP A 385 -3.65 -7.83 2.08
N VAL A 386 -2.61 -7.02 1.93
CA VAL A 386 -1.45 -7.36 1.10
C VAL A 386 -0.74 -8.60 1.64
N THR A 387 -0.68 -8.75 2.97
CA THR A 387 -0.07 -9.93 3.60
C THR A 387 -0.88 -11.22 3.41
N TRP A 388 -2.12 -11.17 2.91
CA TRP A 388 -2.85 -12.38 2.48
C TRP A 388 -2.45 -12.86 1.10
N LYS A 389 -1.80 -12.01 0.31
CA LYS A 389 -1.36 -12.32 -1.06
C LYS A 389 0.08 -12.83 -1.09
N THR A 390 0.96 -12.20 -0.32
CA THR A 390 2.39 -12.49 -0.30
C THR A 390 2.97 -12.25 1.09
N PRO A 391 3.97 -13.03 1.55
CA PRO A 391 4.60 -12.75 2.83
C PRO A 391 5.28 -11.38 2.82
N SER A 392 4.98 -10.59 3.85
CA SER A 392 5.46 -9.21 3.96
C SER A 392 6.01 -8.90 5.35
N THR A 393 6.95 -7.95 5.40
CA THR A 393 7.36 -7.28 6.64
C THR A 393 7.63 -5.80 6.39
N THR A 394 7.49 -5.03 7.46
CA THR A 394 7.81 -3.62 7.49
C THR A 394 8.98 -3.42 8.44
N LEU A 395 10.04 -2.76 7.96
CA LEU A 395 11.18 -2.35 8.77
C LEU A 395 10.84 -1.03 9.47
N GLY A 396 11.24 -0.90 10.73
CA GLY A 396 11.27 0.37 11.44
C GLY A 396 12.71 0.84 11.55
N VAL A 397 12.98 2.05 11.06
CA VAL A 397 14.23 2.78 11.31
C VAL A 397 13.85 4.09 11.98
N ALA A 398 14.58 4.46 13.03
CA ALA A 398 14.27 5.66 13.78
C ALA A 398 14.54 6.92 12.92
N THR A 399 13.48 7.59 12.50
CA THR A 399 13.47 8.86 11.77
C THR A 399 13.12 10.04 12.66
N TRP A 400 12.51 9.77 13.81
CA TRP A 400 12.04 10.76 14.78
C TRP A 400 12.68 10.54 16.15
N ALA A 401 12.81 11.61 16.92
CA ALA A 401 13.28 11.57 18.29
C ALA A 401 12.33 10.72 19.19
N PRO A 402 12.85 10.01 20.20
CA PRO A 402 12.03 9.25 21.13
C PRO A 402 10.92 10.08 21.78
N GLY A 403 9.70 9.55 21.81
CA GLY A 403 8.53 10.20 22.39
C GLY A 403 7.70 11.04 21.42
N THR A 404 8.19 11.28 20.20
CA THR A 404 7.39 11.89 19.14
C THR A 404 6.21 10.98 18.78
N ALA A 405 4.99 11.50 18.94
CA ALA A 405 3.78 10.78 18.54
C ALA A 405 3.58 10.90 17.02
N GLY A 406 3.29 9.78 16.35
CA GLY A 406 2.81 9.82 14.96
C GLY A 406 1.56 10.71 14.83
N HIS A 407 1.35 11.26 13.64
CA HIS A 407 0.20 12.11 13.31
C HIS A 407 0.22 13.46 14.06
N SER A 408 1.35 13.82 14.67
CA SER A 408 1.56 15.11 15.31
C SER A 408 2.32 16.09 14.40
N SER A 409 2.18 17.39 14.68
CA SER A 409 2.99 18.41 14.01
C SER A 409 4.50 18.20 14.23
N GLU A 410 4.89 17.63 15.37
CA GLU A 410 6.29 17.31 15.67
C GLU A 410 6.82 16.20 14.75
N ALA A 411 6.02 15.17 14.47
CA ALA A 411 6.36 14.13 13.50
C ALA A 411 6.43 14.68 12.07
N ALA A 412 5.51 15.57 11.69
CA ALA A 412 5.53 16.23 10.40
C ALA A 412 6.82 17.06 10.21
N VAL A 413 7.21 17.86 11.20
CA VAL A 413 8.44 18.66 11.17
C VAL A 413 9.67 17.77 11.00
N GLN A 414 9.77 16.67 11.76
CA GLN A 414 10.91 15.77 11.67
C GLN A 414 10.94 14.99 10.34
N SER A 415 9.78 14.68 9.76
CA SER A 415 9.67 14.01 8.46
C SER A 415 10.09 14.90 7.29
N GLY A 416 10.10 16.23 7.47
CA GLY A 416 10.62 17.20 6.51
C GLY A 416 12.01 17.72 6.83
N ALA A 417 12.75 17.08 7.73
CA ALA A 417 14.02 17.57 8.24
C ALA A 417 15.10 16.48 8.28
N VAL A 418 16.31 16.88 8.70
CA VAL A 418 17.52 16.08 8.58
C VAL A 418 17.45 14.73 9.30
N TYR A 419 16.74 14.62 10.43
CA TYR A 419 16.52 13.33 11.09
C TYR A 419 15.70 12.37 10.24
N GLY A 420 14.60 12.84 9.64
CA GLY A 420 13.79 12.04 8.74
C GLY A 420 14.56 11.62 7.50
N PHE A 421 15.24 12.57 6.85
CA PHE A 421 15.96 12.33 5.59
C PHE A 421 17.11 11.33 5.74
N GLU A 422 17.96 11.48 6.75
CA GLU A 422 19.06 10.55 6.98
C GLU A 422 18.53 9.17 7.45
N GLY A 423 17.43 9.14 8.19
CA GLY A 423 16.73 7.91 8.56
C GLY A 423 16.18 7.16 7.34
N ALA A 424 15.60 7.87 6.36
CA ALA A 424 15.13 7.28 5.10
C ALA A 424 16.29 6.72 4.26
N VAL A 425 17.45 7.41 4.23
CA VAL A 425 18.67 6.89 3.59
C VAL A 425 19.11 5.59 4.28
N GLN A 426 19.10 5.55 5.60
CA GLN A 426 19.43 4.35 6.37
C GLN A 426 18.44 3.20 6.12
N ALA A 427 17.14 3.50 6.03
CA ALA A 427 16.10 2.53 5.69
C ALA A 427 16.29 1.94 4.29
N SER A 428 16.62 2.77 3.29
CA SER A 428 16.87 2.30 1.93
C SER A 428 18.00 1.26 1.85
N LYS A 429 19.07 1.47 2.65
CA LYS A 429 20.18 0.52 2.77
C LYS A 429 19.72 -0.79 3.39
N ALA A 430 18.93 -0.72 4.47
CA ALA A 430 18.45 -1.91 5.18
C ALA A 430 17.49 -2.74 4.30
N LEU A 431 16.56 -2.09 3.61
CA LEU A 431 15.70 -2.71 2.60
C LEU A 431 16.53 -3.41 1.52
N ALA A 432 17.55 -2.73 0.97
CA ALA A 432 18.38 -3.29 -0.08
C ALA A 432 19.22 -4.49 0.41
N VAL A 433 19.74 -4.46 1.63
CA VAL A 433 20.43 -5.62 2.22
C VAL A 433 19.51 -6.83 2.35
N MET A 434 18.30 -6.60 2.86
CA MET A 434 17.30 -7.65 3.06
C MET A 434 16.87 -8.28 1.72
N ALA A 435 16.66 -7.43 0.72
CA ALA A 435 16.36 -7.83 -0.64
C ALA A 435 17.45 -8.72 -1.24
N ILE A 436 18.72 -8.30 -1.14
CA ILE A 436 19.85 -9.06 -1.68
C ILE A 436 20.00 -10.40 -0.96
N GLU A 437 19.74 -10.48 0.36
CA GLU A 437 19.66 -11.76 1.07
C GLU A 437 18.62 -12.69 0.44
N LEU A 438 17.40 -12.21 0.21
CA LEU A 438 16.31 -13.02 -0.36
C LEU A 438 16.55 -13.40 -1.83
N LEU A 439 17.28 -12.57 -2.59
CA LEU A 439 17.65 -12.84 -3.99
C LEU A 439 18.80 -13.84 -4.12
N THR A 440 19.73 -13.86 -3.16
CA THR A 440 20.98 -14.64 -3.26
C THR A 440 21.04 -15.86 -2.34
N ASN A 441 20.14 -15.97 -1.36
CA ASN A 441 20.04 -17.10 -0.45
C ASN A 441 18.70 -17.86 -0.63
N PRO A 442 18.70 -18.95 -1.41
CA PRO A 442 17.50 -19.76 -1.62
C PRO A 442 16.90 -20.37 -0.35
N GLU A 443 17.72 -20.62 0.68
CA GLU A 443 17.23 -21.18 1.96
C GLU A 443 16.41 -20.15 2.73
N SER A 444 16.89 -18.90 2.81
CA SER A 444 16.16 -17.79 3.43
C SER A 444 14.80 -17.59 2.76
N LEU A 445 14.78 -17.53 1.43
CA LEU A 445 13.53 -17.38 0.66
C LEU A 445 12.58 -18.58 0.85
N ALA A 446 13.10 -19.81 0.78
CA ALA A 446 12.29 -21.00 0.98
C ALA A 446 11.69 -21.06 2.40
N GLY A 447 12.45 -20.65 3.42
CA GLY A 447 11.97 -20.58 4.80
C GLY A 447 10.81 -19.61 4.97
N VAL A 448 10.91 -18.41 4.38
CA VAL A 448 9.83 -17.40 4.38
C VAL A 448 8.57 -17.95 3.69
N LYS A 449 8.72 -18.51 2.50
CA LYS A 449 7.58 -19.05 1.73
C LYS A 449 6.92 -20.24 2.44
N ALA A 450 7.71 -21.09 3.10
CA ALA A 450 7.19 -22.21 3.89
C ALA A 450 6.43 -21.74 5.13
N GLU A 451 6.95 -20.74 5.88
CA GLU A 451 6.23 -20.14 7.00
C GLU A 451 4.89 -19.58 6.52
N PHE A 452 4.90 -18.81 5.43
CA PHE A 452 3.68 -18.22 4.87
C PHE A 452 2.63 -19.26 4.49
N ALA A 453 3.03 -20.30 3.75
CA ALA A 453 2.13 -21.38 3.35
C ALA A 453 1.47 -22.08 4.55
N GLU A 454 2.22 -22.29 5.64
CA GLU A 454 1.66 -22.87 6.86
C GLU A 454 0.69 -21.90 7.56
N ARG A 455 0.99 -20.58 7.59
CA ARG A 455 0.09 -19.57 8.17
C ARG A 455 -1.23 -19.46 7.41
N MET A 456 -1.20 -19.58 6.09
CA MET A 456 -2.38 -19.49 5.22
C MET A 456 -3.24 -20.75 5.23
N LYS A 457 -2.77 -21.85 5.84
CA LYS A 457 -3.49 -23.12 5.86
C LYS A 457 -4.83 -22.99 6.57
N GLY A 458 -5.90 -23.30 5.84
CA GLY A 458 -7.28 -23.23 6.36
C GLY A 458 -7.87 -21.81 6.39
N MET A 459 -7.14 -20.80 5.91
CA MET A 459 -7.72 -19.48 5.64
C MET A 459 -8.60 -19.54 4.38
N PRO A 460 -9.69 -18.75 4.31
CA PRO A 460 -10.49 -18.65 3.11
C PRO A 460 -9.70 -17.96 1.98
N PRO A 461 -10.15 -18.09 0.71
CA PRO A 461 -9.64 -17.25 -0.37
C PRO A 461 -9.77 -15.76 -0.01
N TYR A 462 -8.75 -14.99 -0.37
CA TYR A 462 -8.81 -13.53 -0.28
C TYR A 462 -9.78 -12.98 -1.33
N GLU A 463 -10.75 -12.17 -0.92
CA GLU A 463 -11.75 -11.59 -1.83
C GLU A 463 -11.57 -10.09 -2.07
N GLY A 464 -10.88 -9.37 -1.17
CA GLY A 464 -10.83 -7.91 -1.18
C GLY A 464 -12.19 -7.26 -0.88
N LYS A 465 -12.22 -6.32 0.07
CA LYS A 465 -13.50 -5.75 0.55
C LYS A 465 -13.52 -4.24 0.62
N ALA A 466 -12.48 -3.55 0.17
CA ALA A 466 -12.47 -2.10 0.14
C ALA A 466 -13.43 -1.54 -0.91
N MET A 467 -13.94 -0.34 -0.63
CA MET A 467 -14.76 0.44 -1.55
C MET A 467 -14.39 1.89 -1.40
N ILE A 468 -14.15 2.56 -2.54
CA ILE A 468 -13.94 4.00 -2.61
C ILE A 468 -15.11 4.58 -3.41
N PRO A 469 -15.95 5.45 -2.81
CA PRO A 469 -17.02 6.10 -3.55
C PRO A 469 -16.45 6.94 -4.69
N GLU A 470 -17.13 6.98 -5.84
CA GLU A 470 -16.64 7.77 -6.99
C GLU A 470 -16.41 9.24 -6.63
N VAL A 471 -17.29 9.81 -5.79
CA VAL A 471 -17.22 11.19 -5.30
C VAL A 471 -16.03 11.48 -4.39
N ALA A 472 -15.30 10.45 -3.94
CA ALA A 472 -14.11 10.60 -3.10
C ALA A 472 -12.88 11.01 -3.92
N TYR A 473 -12.85 10.70 -5.22
CA TYR A 473 -11.73 11.06 -6.05
C TYR A 473 -11.79 12.54 -6.41
N PRO A 474 -10.71 13.30 -6.14
CA PRO A 474 -10.65 14.70 -6.50
C PRO A 474 -10.63 14.89 -8.02
N GLU A 475 -10.87 16.13 -8.43
CA GLU A 475 -10.69 16.54 -9.82
C GLU A 475 -9.20 16.68 -10.14
N ALA A 476 -8.84 16.46 -11.41
CA ALA A 476 -7.51 16.70 -11.93
C ALA A 476 -7.09 18.16 -11.66
N PRO A 477 -5.95 18.40 -10.99
CA PRO A 477 -5.55 19.74 -10.63
C PRO A 477 -5.37 20.63 -11.87
N GLY A 478 -5.89 21.85 -11.81
CA GLY A 478 -5.70 22.86 -12.84
C GLY A 478 -6.43 22.62 -14.16
N ILE A 479 -7.29 21.60 -14.28
CA ILE A 479 -8.04 21.31 -15.51
C ILE A 479 -9.54 21.29 -15.25
N THR A 480 -10.29 22.06 -16.04
CA THR A 480 -11.76 22.09 -15.98
C THR A 480 -12.38 21.92 -17.35
N VAL A 481 -13.58 21.34 -17.39
CA VAL A 481 -14.38 21.16 -18.62
C VAL A 481 -15.77 21.78 -18.43
N SER A 482 -16.18 22.69 -19.30
CA SER A 482 -17.48 23.37 -19.21
C SER A 482 -18.58 22.64 -20.00
N ALA A 483 -19.72 22.40 -19.36
CA ALA A 483 -20.93 21.88 -20.01
C ALA A 483 -21.55 22.88 -20.98
N ALA A 484 -21.32 24.18 -20.78
CA ALA A 484 -22.02 25.22 -21.53
C ALA A 484 -21.59 25.25 -23.00
N ASP A 485 -20.29 25.06 -23.25
CA ASP A 485 -19.72 25.21 -24.59
C ASP A 485 -18.59 24.22 -24.91
N GLY A 486 -18.36 23.23 -24.03
CA GLY A 486 -17.31 22.22 -24.17
C GLY A 486 -15.90 22.77 -24.02
N ALA A 487 -15.71 23.98 -23.47
CA ALA A 487 -14.38 24.54 -23.25
C ALA A 487 -13.62 23.73 -22.20
N VAL A 488 -12.37 23.43 -22.52
CA VAL A 488 -11.38 22.88 -21.59
C VAL A 488 -10.42 24.01 -21.25
N SER A 489 -10.23 24.27 -19.96
CA SER A 489 -9.23 25.21 -19.45
C SER A 489 -8.16 24.43 -18.71
N VAL A 490 -6.90 24.74 -19.00
CA VAL A 490 -5.73 24.18 -18.33
C VAL A 490 -4.93 25.34 -17.75
N LYS A 491 -4.68 25.32 -16.45
CA LYS A 491 -3.87 26.30 -15.75
C LYS A 491 -2.56 25.65 -15.31
N SER A 492 -1.50 25.86 -16.06
CA SER A 492 -0.21 25.18 -15.88
C SER A 492 0.39 25.34 -14.48
N ALA A 493 0.08 26.44 -13.78
CA ALA A 493 0.53 26.66 -12.40
C ALA A 493 -0.17 25.77 -11.35
N GLU A 494 -1.32 25.19 -11.71
CA GLU A 494 -2.18 24.39 -10.82
C GLU A 494 -2.14 22.89 -11.18
N THR A 495 -1.56 22.51 -12.32
CA THR A 495 -1.47 21.10 -12.74
C THR A 495 -0.46 20.30 -11.92
N ALA A 496 -0.58 18.97 -12.02
CA ALA A 496 0.30 18.02 -11.33
C ALA A 496 1.57 17.67 -12.12
N PHE A 497 1.64 18.03 -13.40
CA PHE A 497 2.72 17.71 -14.32
C PHE A 497 3.38 18.99 -14.81
N ALA A 498 4.66 18.91 -15.15
CA ALA A 498 5.33 19.99 -15.86
C ALA A 498 4.99 19.88 -17.35
N GLU A 499 4.41 20.92 -17.91
CA GLU A 499 4.08 20.98 -19.33
C GLU A 499 5.26 21.44 -20.19
N ASP A 500 5.67 20.60 -21.12
CA ASP A 500 6.63 20.93 -22.17
C ASP A 500 5.97 20.99 -23.56
N ALA A 501 6.64 21.69 -24.46
CA ALA A 501 6.21 21.81 -25.84
C ALA A 501 6.18 20.43 -26.52
N GLY A 502 5.03 20.05 -27.07
CA GLY A 502 4.82 18.76 -27.73
C GLY A 502 4.08 17.73 -26.87
N ASP A 503 3.97 17.94 -25.56
CA ASP A 503 3.13 17.10 -24.69
C ASP A 503 1.66 17.15 -25.11
N ILE A 504 0.89 16.14 -24.73
CA ILE A 504 -0.50 15.98 -25.19
C ILE A 504 -1.44 15.85 -23.99
N ILE A 505 -2.50 16.66 -23.97
CA ILE A 505 -3.62 16.49 -23.06
C ILE A 505 -4.78 15.87 -23.83
N VAL A 506 -5.25 14.71 -23.36
CA VAL A 506 -6.38 13.97 -23.93
C VAL A 506 -7.52 13.96 -22.92
N ILE A 507 -8.71 14.35 -23.38
CA ILE A 507 -9.95 14.27 -22.61
C ILE A 507 -10.77 13.12 -23.19
N SER A 508 -11.15 12.15 -22.37
CA SER A 508 -11.96 11.01 -22.80
C SER A 508 -13.12 10.73 -21.83
N SER A 509 -14.14 10.03 -22.33
CA SER A 509 -15.19 9.45 -21.48
C SER A 509 -14.60 8.39 -20.54
N MET A 510 -15.35 7.99 -19.51
CA MET A 510 -14.93 6.91 -18.64
C MET A 510 -14.81 5.57 -19.40
N GLU A 511 -15.59 5.41 -20.46
CA GLU A 511 -15.61 4.29 -21.40
C GLU A 511 -14.43 4.30 -22.39
N GLY A 512 -13.68 5.40 -22.47
CA GLY A 512 -12.48 5.54 -23.31
C GLY A 512 -12.70 6.21 -24.66
N ASP A 513 -13.86 6.82 -24.91
CA ASP A 513 -14.09 7.60 -26.12
C ASP A 513 -13.33 8.92 -26.04
N GLU A 514 -12.41 9.18 -26.98
CA GLU A 514 -11.68 10.45 -27.05
C GLU A 514 -12.63 11.60 -27.41
N LEU A 515 -12.72 12.58 -26.52
CA LEU A 515 -13.51 13.80 -26.68
C LEU A 515 -12.64 14.96 -27.17
N ALA A 516 -11.37 15.03 -26.75
CA ALA A 516 -10.39 15.98 -27.26
C ALA A 516 -8.98 15.44 -27.12
N SER A 517 -8.11 15.92 -28.01
CA SER A 517 -6.66 15.77 -27.90
C SER A 517 -6.01 17.11 -28.27
N TYR A 518 -5.12 17.60 -27.41
CA TYR A 518 -4.50 18.91 -27.53
C TYR A 518 -2.99 18.81 -27.33
N ILE A 519 -2.23 19.14 -28.37
CA ILE A 519 -0.76 19.18 -28.33
C ILE A 519 -0.33 20.55 -27.82
N LEU A 520 0.47 20.57 -26.75
CA LEU A 520 0.96 21.80 -26.13
C LEU A 520 1.91 22.53 -27.09
N PRO A 521 1.62 23.80 -27.45
CA PRO A 521 2.41 24.53 -28.42
C PRO A 521 3.79 24.91 -27.86
N ALA A 522 4.79 25.02 -28.74
CA ALA A 522 6.06 25.64 -28.38
C ALA A 522 5.84 27.10 -27.94
N SER A 523 6.60 27.59 -26.96
CA SER A 523 6.57 28.99 -26.56
C SER A 523 7.05 29.88 -27.73
N THR A 524 6.12 30.40 -28.52
CA THR A 524 6.46 31.27 -29.64
C THR A 524 6.46 32.73 -29.19
N GLY A 525 7.64 33.32 -29.01
CA GLY A 525 7.76 34.78 -28.90
C GLY A 525 9.15 35.27 -28.47
N ALA A 526 9.74 36.19 -29.22
CA ALA A 526 11.03 36.83 -28.94
C ALA A 526 11.03 37.77 -27.69
N GLU A 527 9.92 37.81 -26.94
CA GLU A 527 9.79 38.53 -25.66
C GLU A 527 9.37 37.61 -24.50
N ALA A 528 9.20 36.31 -24.73
CA ALA A 528 8.95 35.34 -23.68
C ALA A 528 10.29 34.79 -23.16
N GLY A 529 10.51 34.89 -21.84
CA GLY A 529 11.56 34.11 -21.18
C GLY A 529 11.31 32.60 -21.36
N PRO A 530 12.19 31.74 -20.82
CA PRO A 530 12.15 30.28 -21.01
C PRO A 530 11.00 29.55 -20.29
N GLN A 531 9.83 30.16 -20.11
CA GLN A 531 8.69 29.57 -19.39
C GLN A 531 7.50 29.27 -20.32
N ALA A 532 6.85 28.13 -20.07
CA ALA A 532 5.64 27.67 -20.73
C ALA A 532 4.46 28.67 -20.57
N PRO A 533 3.48 28.69 -21.49
CA PRO A 533 2.24 29.45 -21.33
C PRO A 533 1.57 29.17 -19.98
N ALA A 534 1.07 30.22 -19.31
CA ALA A 534 0.41 30.11 -18.01
C ALA A 534 -0.93 29.38 -18.07
N GLU A 535 -1.60 29.44 -19.22
CA GLU A 535 -2.90 28.81 -19.45
C GLU A 535 -3.02 28.30 -20.89
N TYR A 536 -3.69 27.17 -21.06
CA TYR A 536 -4.11 26.62 -22.35
C TYR A 536 -5.63 26.49 -22.39
N ALA A 537 -6.21 26.60 -23.58
CA ALA A 537 -7.64 26.42 -23.78
C ALA A 537 -7.92 25.71 -25.11
N PHE A 538 -8.81 24.72 -25.06
CA PHE A 538 -9.29 23.98 -26.24
C PHE A 538 -10.72 23.51 -26.02
N LYS A 539 -11.28 22.73 -26.95
CA LYS A 539 -12.68 22.27 -26.87
C LYS A 539 -12.79 20.77 -27.06
N ILE A 540 -13.71 20.17 -26.31
CA ILE A 540 -14.17 18.80 -26.55
C ILE A 540 -15.15 18.71 -27.72
N GLN A 541 -15.22 17.52 -28.30
CA GLN A 541 -16.20 17.11 -29.30
C GLN A 541 -17.39 16.44 -28.61
N GLY A 542 -18.59 16.72 -29.09
CA GLY A 542 -19.82 16.14 -28.55
C GLY A 542 -20.43 16.96 -27.41
N LYS A 543 -21.47 16.38 -26.78
CA LYS A 543 -22.14 16.98 -25.61
C LYS A 543 -21.69 16.25 -24.36
N VAL A 544 -21.56 17.02 -23.29
CA VAL A 544 -21.31 16.53 -21.95
C VAL A 544 -22.33 17.11 -20.98
N ASP A 545 -22.63 16.37 -19.93
CA ASP A 545 -23.61 16.77 -18.92
C ASP A 545 -22.93 17.27 -17.64
N VAL A 546 -23.56 18.20 -16.92
CA VAL A 546 -23.04 18.70 -15.65
C VAL A 546 -22.88 17.55 -14.65
N GLY A 547 -21.69 17.46 -14.03
CA GLY A 547 -21.33 16.38 -13.12
C GLY A 547 -20.86 15.10 -13.81
N GLN A 548 -20.85 15.06 -15.15
CA GLN A 548 -20.26 13.94 -15.88
C GLN A 548 -18.77 13.83 -15.56
N ARG A 549 -18.33 12.60 -15.30
CA ARG A 549 -16.93 12.26 -15.04
C ARG A 549 -16.19 11.98 -16.34
N LEU A 550 -14.93 12.40 -16.39
CA LEU A 550 -14.04 12.28 -17.54
C LEU A 550 -12.69 11.70 -17.11
N LYS A 551 -11.94 11.17 -18.07
CA LYS A 551 -10.51 10.86 -17.91
C LYS A 551 -9.69 11.95 -18.58
N ILE A 552 -8.83 12.59 -17.79
CA ILE A 552 -7.87 13.60 -18.24
C ILE A 552 -6.51 12.94 -18.28
N THR A 553 -6.01 12.66 -19.48
CA THR A 553 -4.74 11.98 -19.69
C THR A 553 -3.69 12.98 -20.17
N PHE A 554 -2.54 12.99 -19.52
CA PHE A 554 -1.35 13.72 -19.92
C PHE A 554 -0.34 12.74 -20.50
N ILE A 555 0.17 13.03 -21.69
CA ILE A 555 1.18 12.23 -22.39
C ILE A 555 2.45 13.06 -22.51
N ASP A 556 3.51 12.61 -21.84
CA ASP A 556 4.85 13.20 -21.94
C ASP A 556 5.47 12.77 -23.28
N ALA A 557 5.65 13.73 -24.19
CA ALA A 557 6.14 13.47 -25.53
C ALA A 557 7.61 13.04 -25.57
N SER A 558 8.37 13.35 -24.51
CA SER A 558 9.78 13.00 -24.39
C SER A 558 10.00 11.58 -23.87
N LYS A 559 9.08 11.09 -23.01
CA LYS A 559 9.17 9.79 -22.35
C LYS A 559 8.22 8.73 -22.95
N GLY A 560 7.18 9.15 -23.68
CA GLY A 560 6.20 8.27 -24.29
C GLY A 560 5.26 7.55 -23.31
N GLY A 561 5.19 8.02 -22.06
CA GLY A 561 4.30 7.50 -21.02
C GLY A 561 3.06 8.40 -20.86
N ASP A 562 1.95 7.79 -20.42
CA ASP A 562 0.68 8.46 -20.19
C ASP A 562 0.22 8.34 -18.73
N THR A 563 -0.18 9.46 -18.13
CA THR A 563 -0.76 9.55 -16.78
C THR A 563 -2.18 10.06 -16.89
N TRP A 564 -3.15 9.47 -16.19
CA TRP A 564 -4.52 9.99 -16.22
C TRP A 564 -5.11 10.23 -14.83
N PHE A 565 -5.97 11.24 -14.75
CA PHE A 565 -6.70 11.67 -13.55
C PHE A 565 -8.19 11.86 -13.87
N TYR A 566 -9.02 11.94 -12.82
CA TYR A 566 -10.45 12.15 -12.98
C TYR A 566 -10.76 13.64 -13.23
N GLY A 567 -11.48 13.95 -14.31
CA GLY A 567 -12.05 15.28 -14.56
C GLY A 567 -13.54 15.31 -14.28
N TYR A 568 -14.10 16.49 -14.01
CA TYR A 568 -15.53 16.69 -13.93
C TYR A 568 -16.00 17.79 -14.89
N VAL A 569 -17.23 17.63 -15.35
CA VAL A 569 -17.89 18.61 -16.21
C VAL A 569 -18.64 19.61 -15.35
N HIS A 570 -18.23 20.87 -15.41
CA HIS A 570 -18.78 21.98 -14.62
C HIS A 570 -19.92 22.68 -15.35
N ALA A 571 -20.82 23.30 -14.60
CA ALA A 571 -21.93 24.04 -15.19
C ALA A 571 -21.52 25.34 -15.88
N GLN A 572 -20.31 25.87 -15.62
CA GLN A 572 -19.82 27.17 -16.11
C GLN A 572 -18.36 27.12 -16.49
#